data_AF-F1L105-F1
#
_entry.id   AF-F1L105-F1
#
_cell.length_a   1.000
_cell.length_b   1.000
_cell.length_c   1.000
_cell.angle_alpha   90.00
_cell.angle_beta   90.00
_cell.angle_gamma   90.00
#
_symmetry.space_group_name_H-M   'P 1'
#
loop_
_entity.id
_entity.type
_entity.pdbx_description
1 polymer ?
#
loop_
_entity_poly.entity_id
_entity_poly.type
_entity_poly.pdbx_seq_one_letter_code
_entity_poly.pdbx_strand_id
1 'polypeptide(L)'
;MRMDEPREDRASILQLRRFAALLDRLPCWENDGYRQSKKCILLTQSGSRDSIEILEVSQSGNAVVDKCVITFASLALEVEILADIARNKHFNALIAYGEDVDDCLVKEGGAVKMIARFLPFLQELSVYINRCYEVFRNLLLQMHKFFELREDVLVRVRDRKLSRTWRTLGNLLSILVTFDEIIQQHTVLRQHWSSFFKAMQMMHHNPSQFGAESEYLRPLQGVIVHIDAQIMNGFIFKNCCQQMFDEGLHSDSQFSDRLRNIILELNDRWNHVAVNALADEQRLMVIMSLTALHAILFRQVEKKLVKTVWGMHKRLPAFHLIGEIIWTPCDFLVKSISDIDRVIDRKSISTIGALRSALFDQQAEMLAREAASNTTVLAEWQCKMAEELSEWPKDNPHGHLMHRTALFIKGAHQADRISRLLRTVLNGHLCERKAVSRSSAVAIFRLVELIKAIEETFMRWWNEVLETCQQAIQQWSGQLLRLINAVKESMRIETNLSYQKVDIISALTIAEIALCGAVTRNRLIVAGVALEMACYTKVFRWSDVQATDELLTRLDLLVDFGRIVLRLCDCTFLYSHRTIIDAYFDSLLDDTAARPEPFFEAINDAEIILNESRHAAPEMVFEKYCKE
;
A
#
# COMPACT_ATOMS: atom_id res chain seq x y z
N MET A 1 46.99 -50.93 12.09
CA MET A 1 45.66 -50.63 11.52
C MET A 1 45.53 -49.12 11.41
N ARG A 2 45.39 -48.57 10.20
CA ARG A 2 44.78 -47.24 10.04
C ARG A 2 43.28 -47.49 10.12
N MET A 3 42.57 -46.81 11.02
CA MET A 3 41.11 -46.77 10.91
C MET A 3 40.80 -45.89 9.72
N ASP A 4 40.15 -46.45 8.70
CA ASP A 4 39.48 -45.63 7.71
C ASP A 4 38.29 -44.97 8.43
N GLU A 5 38.35 -43.64 8.57
CA GLU A 5 37.17 -42.85 8.90
C GLU A 5 36.08 -43.16 7.85
N PRO A 6 34.80 -43.25 8.26
CA PRO A 6 33.70 -43.42 7.32
C PRO A 6 33.79 -42.34 6.23
N ARG A 7 33.65 -42.75 4.96
CA ARG A 7 33.72 -41.78 3.82
C ARG A 7 32.66 -40.68 3.93
N GLU A 8 31.55 -40.97 4.61
CA GLU A 8 30.46 -40.03 4.89
C GLU A 8 30.91 -38.89 5.83
N ASP A 9 31.69 -39.17 6.88
CA ASP A 9 32.22 -38.11 7.76
C ASP A 9 33.13 -37.14 7.02
N ARG A 10 33.97 -37.63 6.11
CA ARG A 10 34.86 -36.76 5.30
C ARG A 10 34.09 -35.88 4.32
N ALA A 11 33.01 -36.38 3.73
CA ALA A 11 32.14 -35.58 2.87
C ALA A 11 31.43 -34.48 3.68
N SER A 12 30.88 -34.83 4.83
CA SER A 12 30.24 -33.89 5.76
C SER A 12 31.20 -32.81 6.26
N ILE A 13 32.41 -33.19 6.69
CA ILE A 13 33.46 -32.24 7.13
C ILE A 13 33.90 -31.33 5.97
N LEU A 14 33.96 -31.83 4.74
CA LEU A 14 34.28 -30.99 3.58
C LEU A 14 33.19 -29.96 3.29
N GLN A 15 31.91 -30.35 3.38
CA GLN A 15 30.79 -29.42 3.22
C GLN A 15 30.74 -28.38 4.34
N LEU A 16 30.95 -28.78 5.59
CA LEU A 16 31.04 -27.84 6.73
C LEU A 16 32.17 -26.82 6.55
N ARG A 17 33.35 -27.25 6.06
CA ARG A 17 34.47 -26.33 5.75
C ARG A 17 34.15 -25.40 4.59
N ARG A 18 33.45 -25.89 3.56
CA ARG A 18 33.00 -25.08 2.43
C ARG A 18 31.99 -24.02 2.88
N PHE A 19 31.04 -24.38 3.75
CA PHE A 19 30.07 -23.47 4.32
C PHE A 19 30.73 -22.42 5.23
N ALA A 20 31.65 -22.83 6.11
CA ALA A 20 32.44 -21.90 6.92
C ALA A 20 33.20 -20.88 6.04
N ALA A 21 33.85 -21.34 4.97
CA ALA A 21 34.56 -20.47 4.04
C ALA A 21 33.64 -19.58 3.16
N LEU A 22 32.32 -19.82 3.13
CA LEU A 22 31.32 -18.90 2.58
C LEU A 22 30.89 -17.88 3.65
N LEU A 23 30.69 -18.30 4.89
CA LEU A 23 30.38 -17.41 6.01
C LEU A 23 31.53 -16.43 6.32
N ASP A 24 32.79 -16.87 6.22
CA ASP A 24 33.99 -16.03 6.38
C ASP A 24 34.10 -14.90 5.33
N ARG A 25 33.30 -14.95 4.25
CA ARG A 25 33.20 -13.85 3.26
C ARG A 25 32.20 -12.78 3.65
N LEU A 26 31.26 -13.08 4.54
CA LEU A 26 30.31 -12.09 5.04
C LEU A 26 31.10 -11.04 5.84
N PRO A 27 30.87 -9.73 5.59
CA PRO A 27 31.45 -8.70 6.43
C PRO A 27 30.96 -8.88 7.87
N CYS A 28 31.83 -8.65 8.85
CA CYS A 28 31.46 -8.75 10.27
C CYS A 28 30.31 -7.77 10.55
N TRP A 29 29.12 -8.30 10.88
CA TRP A 29 27.90 -7.50 11.03
C TRP A 29 27.90 -6.64 12.31
N GLU A 30 28.64 -5.53 12.28
CA GLU A 30 28.35 -4.39 13.14
C GLU A 30 27.08 -3.69 12.61
N ASN A 31 25.96 -3.94 13.30
CA ASN A 31 24.59 -3.65 12.87
C ASN A 31 24.28 -2.14 12.66
N ASP A 32 25.21 -1.26 13.05
CA ASP A 32 24.99 0.20 13.04
C ASP A 32 25.05 0.82 11.63
N GLY A 33 25.94 0.36 10.75
CA GLY A 33 26.12 0.95 9.42
C GLY A 33 24.92 0.75 8.48
N TYR A 34 24.35 -0.45 8.46
CA TYR A 34 23.19 -0.79 7.62
C TYR A 34 21.91 -0.11 8.14
N ARG A 35 21.71 -0.09 9.46
CA ARG A 35 20.60 0.63 10.10
C ARG A 35 20.71 2.15 9.90
N GLN A 36 21.92 2.72 9.85
CA GLN A 36 22.11 4.12 9.46
C GLN A 36 21.80 4.35 7.98
N SER A 37 22.20 3.45 7.07
CA SER A 37 21.92 3.57 5.63
C SER A 37 20.42 3.60 5.31
N LYS A 38 19.64 2.60 5.80
CA LYS A 38 18.17 2.60 5.64
C LYS A 38 17.50 3.82 6.33
N LYS A 39 18.05 4.31 7.45
CA LYS A 39 17.60 5.58 8.08
C LYS A 39 17.92 6.82 7.23
N CYS A 40 19.05 6.87 6.53
CA CYS A 40 19.41 7.99 5.65
C CYS A 40 18.46 8.17 4.47
N ILE A 41 17.87 7.08 3.94
CA ILE A 41 16.79 7.17 2.92
C ILE A 41 15.53 7.86 3.49
N LEU A 42 15.17 7.55 4.73
CA LEU A 42 14.00 8.13 5.39
C LEU A 42 14.22 9.60 5.80
N LEU A 43 15.46 9.99 6.08
CA LEU A 43 15.79 11.32 6.61
C LEU A 43 15.72 12.45 5.56
N THR A 44 15.93 12.18 4.27
CA THR A 44 16.23 13.26 3.30
C THR A 44 15.11 13.68 2.33
N GLN A 45 13.92 13.07 2.36
CA GLN A 45 12.78 13.51 1.51
C GLN A 45 11.43 13.74 2.22
N SER A 46 11.14 13.08 3.35
CA SER A 46 9.87 13.30 4.08
C SER A 46 9.88 12.77 5.52
N GLY A 47 10.99 12.99 6.26
CA GLY A 47 11.14 12.60 7.67
C GLY A 47 10.30 13.45 8.63
N SER A 48 10.27 14.77 8.43
CA SER A 48 9.19 15.63 8.90
C SER A 48 8.19 15.83 7.76
N ARG A 49 6.91 15.47 7.98
CA ARG A 49 5.83 16.18 7.29
C ARG A 49 5.99 17.66 7.69
N ASP A 50 5.91 18.56 6.71
CA ASP A 50 6.06 20.00 6.90
C ASP A 50 5.31 20.46 8.16
N SER A 51 5.98 21.19 9.06
CA SER A 51 5.32 21.85 10.20
C SER A 51 4.44 23.02 9.77
N ILE A 52 4.51 23.40 8.49
CA ILE A 52 3.64 24.35 7.82
C ILE A 52 2.22 23.77 7.78
N GLU A 53 1.30 24.40 8.50
CA GLU A 53 -0.09 23.98 8.51
C GLU A 53 -0.75 24.22 7.15
N ILE A 54 -1.69 23.34 6.78
CA ILE A 54 -2.53 23.49 5.57
C ILE A 54 -3.21 24.87 5.52
N LEU A 55 -3.50 25.44 6.69
CA LEU A 55 -4.08 26.78 6.86
C LEU A 55 -3.19 27.92 6.34
N GLU A 56 -1.86 27.80 6.43
CA GLU A 56 -0.94 28.86 6.00
C GLU A 56 -0.84 28.96 4.48
N VAL A 57 -0.84 27.80 3.80
CA VAL A 57 -0.71 27.71 2.34
C VAL A 57 -2.04 27.83 1.58
N SER A 58 -3.18 27.88 2.28
CA SER A 58 -4.53 27.87 1.68
C SER A 58 -5.26 29.21 1.73
N GLN A 59 -4.53 30.32 1.67
CA GLN A 59 -5.09 31.68 1.84
C GLN A 59 -5.10 32.44 0.51
N SER A 60 -6.28 32.55 -0.12
CA SER A 60 -6.49 33.37 -1.33
C SER A 60 -7.26 34.67 -1.08
N GLY A 61 -7.85 34.81 0.11
CA GLY A 61 -8.75 35.92 0.45
C GLY A 61 -10.22 35.65 0.08
N ASN A 62 -10.53 34.52 -0.57
CA ASN A 62 -11.90 34.04 -0.76
C ASN A 62 -12.20 32.96 0.28
N ALA A 63 -12.82 33.36 1.39
CA ALA A 63 -13.08 32.49 2.54
C ALA A 63 -13.88 31.21 2.21
N VAL A 64 -14.71 31.20 1.16
CA VAL A 64 -15.45 30.00 0.73
C VAL A 64 -14.50 29.02 0.06
N VAL A 65 -13.69 29.49 -0.89
CA VAL A 65 -12.69 28.68 -1.59
C VAL A 65 -11.62 28.17 -0.63
N ASP A 66 -11.06 29.06 0.20
CA ASP A 66 -10.05 28.76 1.21
C ASP A 66 -10.56 27.65 2.16
N LYS A 67 -11.78 27.79 2.71
CA LYS A 67 -12.39 26.77 3.58
C LYS A 67 -12.62 25.44 2.87
N CYS A 68 -13.05 25.43 1.61
CA CYS A 68 -13.24 24.20 0.85
C CYS A 68 -11.92 23.47 0.62
N VAL A 69 -10.86 24.20 0.23
CA VAL A 69 -9.53 23.61 0.01
C VAL A 69 -8.94 23.08 1.31
N ILE A 70 -8.99 23.85 2.41
CA ILE A 70 -8.54 23.39 3.73
C ILE A 70 -9.28 22.11 4.14
N THR A 71 -10.61 22.08 4.01
CA THR A 71 -11.42 20.92 4.42
C THR A 71 -11.03 19.64 3.67
N PHE A 72 -10.94 19.70 2.34
CA PHE A 72 -10.59 18.52 1.55
C PHE A 72 -9.11 18.15 1.62
N ALA A 73 -8.20 19.13 1.74
CA ALA A 73 -6.77 18.86 1.89
C ALA A 73 -6.44 18.23 3.26
N SER A 74 -7.04 18.72 4.35
CA SER A 74 -6.86 18.14 5.69
C SER A 74 -7.39 16.71 5.77
N LEU A 75 -8.57 16.43 5.19
CA LEU A 75 -9.10 15.07 5.13
C LEU A 75 -8.27 14.14 4.23
N ALA A 76 -7.69 14.65 3.15
CA ALA A 76 -6.79 13.87 2.30
C ALA A 76 -5.46 13.54 3.01
N LEU A 77 -4.86 14.51 3.70
CA LEU A 77 -3.67 14.27 4.53
C LEU A 77 -3.96 13.28 5.66
N GLU A 78 -5.12 13.37 6.30
CA GLU A 78 -5.52 12.43 7.35
C GLU A 78 -5.68 10.99 6.83
N VAL A 79 -6.23 10.79 5.64
CA VAL A 79 -6.27 9.45 5.03
C VAL A 79 -4.87 8.91 4.73
N GLU A 80 -3.90 9.75 4.34
CA GLU A 80 -2.50 9.32 4.18
C GLU A 80 -1.82 8.99 5.52
N ILE A 81 -2.12 9.74 6.58
CA ILE A 81 -1.67 9.42 7.94
C ILE A 81 -2.21 8.04 8.37
N LEU A 82 -3.52 7.81 8.19
CA LEU A 82 -4.16 6.53 8.48
C LEU A 82 -3.57 5.39 7.64
N ALA A 83 -3.34 5.60 6.34
CA ALA A 83 -2.71 4.62 5.45
C ALA A 83 -1.28 4.23 5.87
N ASP A 84 -0.49 5.18 6.38
CA ASP A 84 0.85 4.90 6.92
C ASP A 84 0.76 4.10 8.23
N ILE A 85 -0.12 4.47 9.15
CA ILE A 85 -0.31 3.78 10.44
C ILE A 85 -0.82 2.34 10.22
N ALA A 86 -1.81 2.13 9.35
CA ALA A 86 -2.31 0.79 9.04
C ALA A 86 -1.20 -0.12 8.48
N ARG A 87 -0.46 0.35 7.47
CA ARG A 87 0.58 -0.44 6.79
C ARG A 87 1.76 -0.78 7.69
N ASN A 88 2.27 0.21 8.43
CA ASN A 88 3.52 0.05 9.15
C ASN A 88 3.34 -0.54 10.55
N LYS A 89 2.15 -0.41 11.16
CA LYS A 89 1.86 -0.88 12.52
C LYS A 89 0.80 -1.98 12.54
N HIS A 90 -0.46 -1.65 12.20
CA HIS A 90 -1.58 -2.54 12.50
C HIS A 90 -1.66 -3.80 11.63
N PHE A 91 -1.34 -3.72 10.34
CA PHE A 91 -1.32 -4.90 9.48
C PHE A 91 -0.22 -5.88 9.90
N ASN A 92 1.00 -5.38 10.12
CA ASN A 92 2.15 -6.19 10.55
C ASN A 92 1.86 -6.91 11.88
N ALA A 93 1.35 -6.17 12.88
CA ALA A 93 0.96 -6.72 14.17
C ALA A 93 -0.14 -7.79 14.11
N LEU A 94 -1.07 -7.70 13.15
CA LEU A 94 -2.08 -8.75 12.91
C LEU A 94 -1.49 -9.98 12.23
N ILE A 95 -0.57 -9.81 11.27
CA ILE A 95 0.02 -10.93 10.51
C ILE A 95 1.06 -11.68 11.36
N ALA A 96 1.80 -10.99 12.22
CA ALA A 96 2.73 -11.60 13.18
C ALA A 96 2.03 -12.42 14.29
N TYR A 97 0.71 -12.32 14.44
CA TYR A 97 -0.01 -13.00 15.51
C TYR A 97 0.04 -14.53 15.36
N GLY A 98 0.35 -15.21 16.46
CA GLY A 98 0.27 -16.67 16.54
C GLY A 98 1.62 -17.37 16.72
N GLU A 99 2.74 -16.65 16.61
CA GLU A 99 4.05 -17.19 16.99
C GLU A 99 4.05 -17.62 18.46
N ASP A 100 4.19 -18.93 18.71
CA ASP A 100 4.39 -19.43 20.06
C ASP A 100 5.86 -19.32 20.45
N VAL A 101 6.15 -18.48 21.44
CA VAL A 101 7.51 -18.11 21.87
C VAL A 101 7.83 -18.62 23.28
N ASP A 102 6.80 -18.89 24.10
CA ASP A 102 6.96 -19.32 25.50
C ASP A 102 6.51 -20.79 25.72
N ASP A 103 6.35 -21.57 24.64
CA ASP A 103 5.53 -22.79 24.60
C ASP A 103 4.17 -22.57 25.30
N CYS A 104 3.53 -21.43 25.04
CA CYS A 104 2.29 -21.05 25.68
C CYS A 104 1.10 -21.76 25.05
N LEU A 105 1.09 -22.02 23.75
CA LEU A 105 0.02 -22.76 23.06
C LEU A 105 0.02 -24.26 23.40
N VAL A 106 1.19 -24.80 23.80
CA VAL A 106 1.33 -26.16 24.31
C VAL A 106 0.63 -26.36 25.68
N LYS A 107 0.44 -25.26 26.44
CA LYS A 107 -0.15 -25.29 27.78
C LYS A 107 -1.67 -25.13 27.73
N GLU A 108 -2.38 -25.74 28.68
CA GLU A 108 -3.83 -25.58 28.80
C GLU A 108 -4.19 -24.09 28.99
N GLY A 109 -5.18 -23.61 28.23
CA GLY A 109 -5.54 -22.19 28.20
C GLY A 109 -4.57 -21.29 27.41
N GLY A 110 -3.57 -21.85 26.72
CA GLY A 110 -2.55 -21.11 25.96
C GLY A 110 -3.09 -20.02 25.02
N ALA A 111 -4.03 -20.39 24.15
CA ALA A 111 -4.69 -19.47 23.23
C ALA A 111 -5.42 -18.31 23.96
N VAL A 112 -6.04 -18.60 25.12
CA VAL A 112 -6.72 -17.58 25.95
C VAL A 112 -5.69 -16.60 26.51
N LYS A 113 -4.54 -17.10 27.01
CA LYS A 113 -3.43 -16.27 27.50
C LYS A 113 -2.80 -15.42 26.39
N MET A 114 -2.61 -15.99 25.19
CA MET A 114 -2.06 -15.26 24.05
C MET A 114 -2.99 -14.14 23.58
N ILE A 115 -4.31 -14.38 23.49
CA ILE A 115 -5.28 -13.31 23.19
C ILE A 115 -5.34 -12.28 24.32
N ALA A 116 -5.25 -12.67 25.60
CA ALA A 116 -5.22 -11.73 26.71
C ALA A 116 -4.03 -10.75 26.63
N ARG A 117 -2.86 -11.21 26.18
CA ARG A 117 -1.69 -10.35 25.88
C ARG A 117 -1.94 -9.44 24.68
N PHE A 118 -2.64 -9.92 23.65
CA PHE A 118 -2.93 -9.20 22.41
C PHE A 118 -4.12 -8.22 22.52
N LEU A 119 -4.97 -8.36 23.54
CA LEU A 119 -6.19 -7.57 23.74
C LEU A 119 -5.98 -6.04 23.77
N PRO A 120 -4.91 -5.50 24.39
CA PRO A 120 -4.63 -4.05 24.34
C PRO A 120 -4.40 -3.53 22.92
N PHE A 121 -3.75 -4.32 22.06
CA PHE A 121 -3.60 -3.98 20.65
C PHE A 121 -4.93 -4.05 19.89
N LEU A 122 -5.78 -5.04 20.17
CA LEU A 122 -7.12 -5.12 19.58
C LEU A 122 -8.00 -3.93 19.99
N GLN A 123 -7.85 -3.44 21.22
CA GLN A 123 -8.50 -2.20 21.68
C GLN A 123 -7.94 -0.96 20.96
N GLU A 124 -6.61 -0.87 20.78
CA GLU A 124 -5.99 0.22 19.99
C GLU A 124 -6.50 0.21 18.53
N LEU A 125 -6.55 -0.97 17.92
CA LEU A 125 -7.07 -1.17 16.56
C LEU A 125 -8.55 -0.80 16.46
N SER A 126 -9.36 -1.10 17.48
CA SER A 126 -10.77 -0.68 17.56
C SER A 126 -10.91 0.85 17.52
N VAL A 127 -10.07 1.57 18.27
CA VAL A 127 -10.02 3.05 18.24
C VAL A 127 -9.56 3.56 16.88
N TYR A 128 -8.53 2.96 16.29
CA TYR A 128 -8.05 3.28 14.94
C TYR A 128 -9.16 3.11 13.87
N ILE A 129 -9.88 1.99 13.88
CA ILE A 129 -10.99 1.71 12.96
C ILE A 129 -12.12 2.74 13.15
N ASN A 130 -12.45 3.10 14.40
CA ASN A 130 -13.41 4.17 14.67
C ASN A 130 -12.95 5.52 14.09
N ARG A 131 -11.64 5.83 14.10
CA ARG A 131 -11.13 7.04 13.42
C ARG A 131 -11.28 6.97 11.90
N CYS A 132 -11.01 5.82 11.27
CA CYS A 132 -11.30 5.63 9.84
C CYS A 132 -12.79 5.83 9.52
N TYR A 133 -13.68 5.32 10.39
CA TYR A 133 -15.13 5.48 10.27
C TYR A 133 -15.56 6.96 10.35
N GLU A 134 -14.98 7.75 11.25
CA GLU A 134 -15.23 9.19 11.36
C GLU A 134 -14.76 9.96 10.12
N VAL A 135 -13.55 9.66 9.62
CA VAL A 135 -12.96 10.35 8.46
C VAL A 135 -13.72 10.00 7.17
N PHE A 136 -14.15 8.75 7.01
CA PHE A 136 -15.04 8.32 5.93
C PHE A 136 -16.36 9.10 5.96
N ARG A 137 -17.01 9.15 7.14
CA ARG A 137 -18.28 9.88 7.34
C ARG A 137 -18.13 11.37 7.00
N ASN A 138 -17.04 11.99 7.46
CA ASN A 138 -16.76 13.40 7.22
C ASN A 138 -16.50 13.66 5.72
N LEU A 139 -15.63 12.89 5.06
CA LEU A 139 -15.42 12.98 3.61
C LEU A 139 -16.74 12.89 2.83
N LEU A 140 -17.54 11.85 3.07
CA LEU A 140 -18.79 11.62 2.34
C LEU A 140 -19.79 12.78 2.53
N LEU A 141 -19.98 13.24 3.77
CA LEU A 141 -20.91 14.33 4.08
C LEU A 141 -20.41 15.70 3.59
N GLN A 142 -19.11 15.99 3.70
CA GLN A 142 -18.55 17.24 3.15
C GLN A 142 -18.68 17.28 1.63
N MET A 143 -18.48 16.14 0.95
CA MET A 143 -18.70 16.05 -0.51
C MET A 143 -20.17 16.22 -0.87
N HIS A 144 -21.09 15.58 -0.13
CA HIS A 144 -22.53 15.76 -0.36
C HIS A 144 -22.97 17.21 -0.16
N LYS A 145 -22.64 17.81 0.99
CA LYS A 145 -22.97 19.22 1.30
C LYS A 145 -22.26 20.22 0.40
N PHE A 146 -21.07 19.89 -0.11
CA PHE A 146 -20.41 20.69 -1.15
C PHE A 146 -21.25 20.73 -2.43
N PHE A 147 -21.83 19.60 -2.89
CA PHE A 147 -22.67 19.59 -4.09
C PHE A 147 -24.08 20.16 -3.89
N GLU A 148 -24.54 20.28 -2.65
CA GLU A 148 -25.74 21.05 -2.28
C GLU A 148 -25.51 22.57 -2.21
N LEU A 149 -24.26 23.06 -2.27
CA LEU A 149 -23.98 24.50 -2.24
C LEU A 149 -24.71 25.24 -3.36
N ARG A 150 -25.32 26.37 -3.00
CA ARG A 150 -25.99 27.26 -3.93
C ARG A 150 -24.98 27.99 -4.82
N GLU A 151 -25.37 28.26 -6.05
CA GLU A 151 -24.55 28.96 -7.05
C GLU A 151 -24.19 30.42 -6.68
N ASP A 152 -24.90 31.04 -5.72
CA ASP A 152 -24.55 32.36 -5.16
C ASP A 152 -23.45 32.29 -4.07
N VAL A 153 -23.18 31.10 -3.53
CA VAL A 153 -22.13 30.87 -2.53
C VAL A 153 -20.81 30.45 -3.18
N LEU A 154 -20.89 29.59 -4.20
CA LEU A 154 -19.74 29.16 -5.00
C LEU A 154 -20.22 28.84 -6.42
N VAL A 155 -19.63 29.49 -7.43
CA VAL A 155 -20.17 29.37 -8.80
C VAL A 155 -19.70 28.07 -9.45
N ARG A 156 -20.61 27.41 -10.17
CA ARG A 156 -20.44 26.14 -10.90
C ARG A 156 -19.89 25.01 -10.04
N VAL A 157 -20.40 24.90 -8.81
CA VAL A 157 -20.16 23.77 -7.88
C VAL A 157 -20.27 22.42 -8.59
N ARG A 158 -21.33 22.24 -9.40
CA ARG A 158 -21.65 20.99 -10.08
C ARG A 158 -20.59 20.55 -11.12
N ASP A 159 -19.76 21.47 -11.61
CA ASP A 159 -18.70 21.19 -12.57
C ASP A 159 -17.39 20.70 -11.92
N ARG A 160 -17.22 20.91 -10.61
CA ARG A 160 -16.06 20.49 -9.83
C ARG A 160 -16.16 18.97 -9.60
N LYS A 161 -15.28 18.17 -10.20
CA LYS A 161 -15.36 16.70 -10.14
C LYS A 161 -15.00 16.14 -8.75
N LEU A 162 -14.05 16.79 -8.07
CA LEU A 162 -13.42 16.30 -6.83
C LEU A 162 -12.85 14.87 -6.98
N SER A 163 -12.22 14.55 -8.11
CA SER A 163 -11.73 13.21 -8.43
C SER A 163 -10.63 12.74 -7.48
N ARG A 164 -9.79 13.65 -6.95
CA ARG A 164 -8.83 13.36 -5.88
C ARG A 164 -9.57 13.01 -4.59
N THR A 165 -10.58 13.77 -4.19
CA THR A 165 -11.36 13.50 -2.96
C THR A 165 -12.09 12.15 -3.02
N TRP A 166 -12.67 11.79 -4.18
CA TRP A 166 -13.23 10.44 -4.38
C TRP A 166 -12.18 9.33 -4.30
N ARG A 167 -10.99 9.55 -4.86
CA ARG A 167 -9.86 8.60 -4.75
C ARG A 167 -9.39 8.46 -3.31
N THR A 168 -9.31 9.55 -2.55
CA THR A 168 -9.04 9.58 -1.11
C THR A 168 -10.04 8.74 -0.33
N LEU A 169 -11.34 8.90 -0.60
CA LEU A 169 -12.39 8.07 0.02
C LEU A 169 -12.17 6.57 -0.28
N GLY A 170 -11.87 6.22 -1.53
CA GLY A 170 -11.59 4.84 -1.92
C GLY A 170 -10.28 4.27 -1.37
N ASN A 171 -9.25 5.10 -1.14
CA ASN A 171 -8.02 4.71 -0.46
C ASN A 171 -8.31 4.33 0.99
N LEU A 172 -9.08 5.16 1.70
CA LEU A 172 -9.51 4.88 3.07
C LEU A 172 -10.33 3.58 3.15
N LEU A 173 -11.26 3.37 2.23
CA LEU A 173 -12.03 2.13 2.16
C LEU A 173 -11.14 0.92 1.88
N SER A 174 -10.12 1.05 1.02
CA SER A 174 -9.18 -0.04 0.71
C SER A 174 -8.41 -0.51 1.96
N ILE A 175 -8.08 0.39 2.89
CA ILE A 175 -7.49 0.02 4.20
C ILE A 175 -8.43 -0.93 4.97
N LEU A 176 -9.72 -0.61 4.99
CA LEU A 176 -10.74 -1.41 5.69
C LEU A 176 -10.96 -2.77 5.03
N VAL A 177 -10.90 -2.84 3.69
CA VAL A 177 -10.92 -4.10 2.95
C VAL A 177 -9.70 -4.96 3.30
N THR A 178 -8.51 -4.37 3.43
CA THR A 178 -7.31 -5.11 3.85
C THR A 178 -7.45 -5.66 5.27
N PHE A 179 -8.02 -4.91 6.22
CA PHE A 179 -8.30 -5.46 7.55
C PHE A 179 -9.29 -6.63 7.50
N ASP A 180 -10.37 -6.52 6.72
CA ASP A 180 -11.34 -7.62 6.58
C ASP A 180 -10.69 -8.88 6.00
N GLU A 181 -9.84 -8.76 4.98
CA GLU A 181 -9.16 -9.92 4.39
C GLU A 181 -8.09 -10.50 5.33
N ILE A 182 -7.36 -9.68 6.10
CA ILE A 182 -6.45 -10.17 7.16
C ILE A 182 -7.24 -10.97 8.20
N ILE A 183 -8.28 -10.38 8.78
CA ILE A 183 -9.05 -11.05 9.83
C ILE A 183 -9.74 -12.31 9.29
N GLN A 184 -10.40 -12.26 8.12
CA GLN A 184 -11.12 -13.40 7.56
C GLN A 184 -10.20 -14.60 7.28
N GLN A 185 -8.99 -14.36 6.75
CA GLN A 185 -8.05 -15.39 6.33
C GLN A 185 -7.13 -15.89 7.46
N HIS A 186 -6.92 -15.10 8.52
CA HIS A 186 -6.13 -15.51 9.68
C HIS A 186 -6.89 -16.48 10.61
N THR A 187 -6.86 -17.77 10.24
CA THR A 187 -7.61 -18.83 10.93
C THR A 187 -7.21 -19.00 12.41
N VAL A 188 -5.91 -18.94 12.72
CA VAL A 188 -5.38 -19.07 14.08
C VAL A 188 -5.92 -17.97 15.00
N LEU A 189 -5.83 -16.70 14.60
CA LEU A 189 -6.39 -15.57 15.36
C LEU A 189 -7.88 -15.75 15.66
N ARG A 190 -8.68 -16.16 14.66
CA ARG A 190 -10.12 -16.40 14.83
C ARG A 190 -10.43 -17.57 15.77
N GLN A 191 -9.67 -18.65 15.71
CA GLN A 191 -9.83 -19.81 16.60
C GLN A 191 -9.45 -19.47 18.05
N HIS A 192 -8.33 -18.76 18.23
CA HIS A 192 -7.88 -18.29 19.54
C HIS A 192 -8.87 -17.29 20.13
N TRP A 193 -9.34 -16.32 19.34
CA TRP A 193 -10.38 -15.38 19.75
C TRP A 193 -11.68 -16.07 20.16
N SER A 194 -12.19 -17.04 19.39
CA SER A 194 -13.40 -17.79 19.76
C SER A 194 -13.26 -18.51 21.10
N SER A 195 -12.07 -19.05 21.38
CA SER A 195 -11.75 -19.73 22.65
C SER A 195 -11.70 -18.73 23.81
N PHE A 196 -11.01 -17.59 23.62
CA PHE A 196 -10.94 -16.50 24.59
C PHE A 196 -12.32 -15.91 24.90
N PHE A 197 -13.11 -15.59 23.87
CA PHE A 197 -14.44 -15.00 24.00
C PHE A 197 -15.38 -15.88 24.83
N LYS A 198 -15.39 -17.20 24.58
CA LYS A 198 -16.15 -18.18 25.37
C LYS A 198 -15.68 -18.25 26.83
N ALA A 199 -14.36 -18.27 27.06
CA ALA A 199 -13.80 -18.27 28.40
C ALA A 199 -14.21 -17.02 29.20
N MET A 200 -14.13 -15.84 28.59
CA MET A 200 -14.53 -14.57 29.19
C MET A 200 -16.04 -14.51 29.47
N GLN A 201 -16.88 -15.03 28.56
CA GLN A 201 -18.32 -15.18 28.83
C GLN A 201 -18.61 -16.08 30.03
N MET A 202 -17.97 -17.26 30.11
CA MET A 202 -18.16 -18.19 31.25
C MET A 202 -17.73 -17.55 32.58
N MET A 203 -16.60 -16.83 32.58
CA MET A 203 -16.13 -16.08 33.75
C MET A 203 -17.08 -14.94 34.14
N HIS A 204 -17.64 -14.22 33.17
CA HIS A 204 -18.64 -13.17 33.42
C HIS A 204 -19.93 -13.73 34.07
N HIS A 205 -20.33 -14.96 33.72
CA HIS A 205 -21.53 -15.60 34.25
C HIS A 205 -21.30 -16.26 35.62
N ASN A 206 -20.07 -16.71 35.93
CA ASN A 206 -19.73 -17.36 37.20
C ASN A 206 -18.45 -16.78 37.86
N PRO A 207 -18.37 -15.48 38.19
CA PRO A 207 -17.10 -14.84 38.58
C PRO A 207 -16.41 -15.49 39.79
N SER A 208 -17.20 -15.95 40.76
CA SER A 208 -16.73 -16.58 42.00
C SER A 208 -15.97 -17.91 41.76
N GLN A 209 -16.35 -18.68 40.73
CA GLN A 209 -15.69 -19.94 40.38
C GLN A 209 -14.26 -19.75 39.86
N PHE A 210 -13.96 -18.56 39.34
CA PHE A 210 -12.65 -18.21 38.77
C PHE A 210 -11.86 -17.20 39.62
N GLY A 211 -12.37 -16.84 40.81
CA GLY A 211 -11.76 -15.80 41.65
C GLY A 211 -11.75 -14.41 41.00
N ALA A 212 -12.67 -14.15 40.07
CA ALA A 212 -12.65 -13.01 39.16
C ALA A 212 -13.63 -11.89 39.56
N GLU A 213 -14.04 -11.83 40.83
CA GLU A 213 -14.97 -10.80 41.33
C GLU A 213 -14.30 -9.41 41.27
N SER A 214 -14.72 -8.61 40.29
CA SER A 214 -14.17 -7.27 40.04
C SER A 214 -15.21 -6.37 39.39
N GLU A 215 -15.24 -5.10 39.79
CA GLU A 215 -16.08 -4.06 39.16
C GLU A 215 -15.75 -3.87 37.66
N TYR A 216 -14.49 -4.13 37.26
CA TYR A 216 -14.03 -4.01 35.88
C TYR A 216 -14.46 -5.16 34.96
N LEU A 217 -15.00 -6.27 35.51
CA LEU A 217 -15.38 -7.44 34.72
C LEU A 217 -16.51 -7.14 33.72
N ARG A 218 -17.46 -6.26 34.08
CA ARG A 218 -18.54 -5.83 33.17
C ARG A 218 -18.04 -4.87 32.07
N PRO A 219 -17.28 -3.79 32.37
CA PRO A 219 -16.60 -2.99 31.36
C PRO A 219 -15.74 -3.82 30.39
N LEU A 220 -14.93 -4.75 30.92
CA LEU A 220 -14.07 -5.62 30.11
C LEU A 220 -14.89 -6.50 29.15
N GLN A 221 -15.98 -7.11 29.62
CA GLN A 221 -16.89 -7.87 28.76
C GLN A 221 -17.51 -6.99 27.66
N GLY A 222 -17.81 -5.72 27.96
CA GLY A 222 -18.27 -4.73 26.97
C GLY A 222 -17.24 -4.46 25.88
N VAL A 223 -15.96 -4.24 26.25
CA VAL A 223 -14.85 -4.07 25.29
C VAL A 223 -14.69 -5.30 24.41
N ILE A 224 -14.75 -6.51 24.99
CA ILE A 224 -14.61 -7.77 24.25
C ILE A 224 -15.76 -7.97 23.25
N VAL A 225 -17.01 -7.70 23.64
CA VAL A 225 -18.16 -7.75 22.72
C VAL A 225 -18.06 -6.68 21.62
N HIS A 226 -17.53 -5.50 21.92
CA HIS A 226 -17.30 -4.47 20.90
C HIS A 226 -16.23 -4.90 19.88
N ILE A 227 -15.09 -5.45 20.34
CA ILE A 227 -14.03 -5.97 19.46
C ILE A 227 -14.53 -7.13 18.60
N ASP A 228 -15.36 -8.02 19.16
CA ASP A 228 -15.97 -9.12 18.40
C ASP A 228 -16.85 -8.60 17.25
N ALA A 229 -17.75 -7.66 17.57
CA ALA A 229 -18.70 -7.08 16.64
C ALA A 229 -18.11 -6.07 15.65
N GLN A 230 -17.00 -5.41 15.97
CA GLN A 230 -16.35 -4.44 15.08
C GLN A 230 -15.27 -5.08 14.21
N ILE A 231 -14.45 -5.98 14.77
CA ILE A 231 -13.23 -6.50 14.15
C ILE A 231 -13.40 -7.98 13.75
N MET A 232 -13.71 -8.85 14.70
CA MET A 232 -13.55 -10.31 14.51
C MET A 232 -14.63 -10.96 13.64
N ASN A 233 -15.74 -10.26 13.38
CA ASN A 233 -16.71 -10.66 12.37
C ASN A 233 -16.19 -10.48 10.93
N GLY A 234 -15.13 -9.71 10.70
CA GLY A 234 -14.55 -9.46 9.38
C GLY A 234 -15.49 -8.70 8.43
N PHE A 235 -16.23 -7.71 8.95
CA PHE A 235 -17.11 -6.83 8.17
C PHE A 235 -16.82 -5.33 8.36
N ILE A 236 -15.58 -4.96 8.70
CA ILE A 236 -15.11 -3.59 8.94
C ILE A 236 -15.44 -2.65 7.76
N PHE A 237 -15.14 -3.05 6.51
CA PHE A 237 -15.47 -2.26 5.32
C PHE A 237 -16.99 -2.05 5.18
N LYS A 238 -17.76 -3.11 5.40
CA LYS A 238 -19.22 -3.10 5.25
C LYS A 238 -19.90 -2.26 6.34
N ASN A 239 -19.46 -2.41 7.58
CA ASN A 239 -19.92 -1.62 8.74
C ASN A 239 -19.66 -0.12 8.54
N CYS A 240 -18.53 0.25 7.93
CA CYS A 240 -18.24 1.62 7.51
C CYS A 240 -19.25 2.13 6.47
N CYS A 241 -19.50 1.36 5.41
CA CYS A 241 -20.43 1.74 4.35
C CYS A 241 -21.91 1.77 4.79
N GLN A 242 -22.26 1.06 5.88
CA GLN A 242 -23.61 0.95 6.43
C GLN A 242 -23.88 1.86 7.64
N GLN A 243 -23.02 2.86 7.88
CA GLN A 243 -23.29 3.92 8.86
C GLN A 243 -24.63 4.62 8.63
N MET A 244 -25.19 5.21 9.69
CA MET A 244 -26.42 5.99 9.61
C MET A 244 -26.17 7.35 8.96
N PHE A 245 -26.86 7.60 7.85
CA PHE A 245 -26.89 8.87 7.12
C PHE A 245 -28.32 9.39 6.98
N ASP A 246 -28.47 10.66 6.60
CA ASP A 246 -29.78 11.24 6.31
C ASP A 246 -30.38 10.60 5.04
N GLU A 247 -31.69 10.33 5.02
CA GLU A 247 -32.39 9.74 3.86
C GLU A 247 -32.26 10.58 2.56
N GLY A 248 -31.96 11.88 2.69
CA GLY A 248 -31.61 12.75 1.56
C GLY A 248 -30.36 12.30 0.81
N LEU A 249 -29.35 11.75 1.51
CA LEU A 249 -28.14 11.21 0.87
C LEU A 249 -28.44 9.93 0.08
N HIS A 250 -29.23 9.03 0.68
CA HIS A 250 -29.58 7.74 0.07
C HIS A 250 -30.45 7.89 -1.18
N SER A 251 -31.22 8.98 -1.29
CA SER A 251 -32.14 9.26 -2.39
C SER A 251 -31.61 10.26 -3.45
N ASP A 252 -30.43 10.84 -3.25
CA ASP A 252 -29.83 11.79 -4.19
C ASP A 252 -29.27 11.10 -5.46
N SER A 253 -30.09 11.06 -6.50
CA SER A 253 -29.73 10.50 -7.80
C SER A 253 -28.61 11.26 -8.51
N GLN A 254 -28.42 12.57 -8.25
CA GLN A 254 -27.35 13.36 -8.87
C GLN A 254 -26.00 13.06 -8.23
N PHE A 255 -25.97 12.87 -6.91
CA PHE A 255 -24.79 12.43 -6.17
C PHE A 255 -24.42 10.98 -6.51
N SER A 256 -25.42 10.10 -6.66
CA SER A 256 -25.26 8.72 -7.17
C SER A 256 -24.64 8.68 -8.56
N ASP A 257 -25.22 9.39 -9.53
CA ASP A 257 -24.69 9.47 -10.90
C ASP A 257 -23.28 10.08 -10.94
N ARG A 258 -22.96 11.03 -10.05
CA ARG A 258 -21.62 11.61 -9.92
C ARG A 258 -20.61 10.55 -9.48
N LEU A 259 -20.88 9.79 -8.41
CA LEU A 259 -20.01 8.70 -7.98
C LEU A 259 -19.86 7.65 -9.09
N ARG A 260 -20.97 7.22 -9.72
CA ARG A 260 -20.97 6.27 -10.85
C ARG A 260 -20.05 6.72 -11.98
N ASN A 261 -20.14 7.98 -12.41
CA ASN A 261 -19.33 8.53 -13.49
C ASN A 261 -17.84 8.65 -13.10
N ILE A 262 -17.53 8.99 -11.86
CA ILE A 262 -16.14 9.03 -11.36
C ILE A 262 -15.52 7.62 -11.32
N ILE A 263 -16.26 6.59 -10.86
CA ILE A 263 -15.77 5.21 -10.89
C ILE A 263 -15.49 4.76 -12.33
N LEU A 264 -16.37 5.08 -13.28
CA LEU A 264 -16.15 4.76 -14.69
C LEU A 264 -14.92 5.49 -15.28
N GLU A 265 -14.69 6.76 -14.93
CA GLU A 265 -13.49 7.50 -15.36
C GLU A 265 -12.19 6.95 -14.74
N LEU A 266 -12.22 6.57 -13.45
CA LEU A 266 -11.08 5.91 -12.79
C LEU A 266 -10.79 4.55 -13.43
N ASN A 267 -11.83 3.76 -13.71
CA ASN A 267 -11.74 2.49 -14.41
C ASN A 267 -11.15 2.63 -15.82
N ASP A 268 -11.62 3.60 -16.62
CA ASP A 268 -11.11 3.84 -17.97
C ASP A 268 -9.62 4.22 -17.97
N ARG A 269 -9.24 5.19 -17.12
CA ARG A 269 -7.83 5.58 -16.92
C ARG A 269 -6.97 4.40 -16.47
N TRP A 270 -7.48 3.54 -15.58
CA TRP A 270 -6.77 2.34 -15.13
C TRP A 270 -6.55 1.34 -16.27
N ASN A 271 -7.58 1.06 -17.08
CA ASN A 271 -7.47 0.16 -18.22
C ASN A 271 -6.43 0.64 -19.24
N HIS A 272 -6.44 1.94 -19.58
CA HIS A 272 -5.50 2.51 -20.53
C HIS A 272 -4.03 2.31 -20.09
N VAL A 273 -3.76 2.43 -18.80
CA VAL A 273 -2.42 2.16 -18.22
C VAL A 273 -2.13 0.65 -18.23
N ALA A 274 -3.05 -0.18 -17.75
CA ALA A 274 -2.88 -1.65 -17.65
C ALA A 274 -2.81 -2.40 -19.00
N VAL A 275 -3.00 -1.72 -20.13
CA VAL A 275 -2.72 -2.24 -21.48
C VAL A 275 -1.23 -2.17 -21.81
N ASN A 276 -0.54 -1.12 -21.35
CA ASN A 276 0.81 -0.75 -21.79
C ASN A 276 1.88 -0.83 -20.67
N ALA A 277 1.45 -1.00 -19.42
CA ALA A 277 2.29 -1.03 -18.23
C ALA A 277 1.73 -2.04 -17.20
N LEU A 278 2.46 -2.22 -16.09
CA LEU A 278 1.99 -3.03 -14.96
C LEU A 278 0.66 -2.47 -14.41
N ALA A 279 -0.26 -3.38 -14.09
CA ALA A 279 -1.56 -3.03 -13.55
C ALA A 279 -1.44 -2.52 -12.10
N ASP A 280 -1.99 -1.34 -11.82
CA ASP A 280 -1.92 -0.72 -10.48
C ASP A 280 -2.95 -1.37 -9.54
N GLU A 281 -2.46 -2.22 -8.65
CA GLU A 281 -3.22 -3.01 -7.68
C GLU A 281 -4.01 -2.13 -6.71
N GLN A 282 -3.38 -1.09 -6.17
CA GLN A 282 -4.01 -0.16 -5.23
C GLN A 282 -5.14 0.63 -5.91
N ARG A 283 -4.94 1.13 -7.14
CA ARG A 283 -6.00 1.78 -7.90
C ARG A 283 -7.16 0.83 -8.21
N LEU A 284 -6.89 -0.46 -8.44
CA LEU A 284 -7.94 -1.45 -8.63
C LEU A 284 -8.75 -1.66 -7.33
N MET A 285 -8.09 -1.75 -6.17
CA MET A 285 -8.79 -1.79 -4.87
C MET A 285 -9.69 -0.57 -4.65
N VAL A 286 -9.21 0.63 -4.99
CA VAL A 286 -9.98 1.88 -4.92
C VAL A 286 -11.24 1.81 -5.79
N ILE A 287 -11.12 1.37 -7.05
CA ILE A 287 -12.25 1.25 -7.99
C ILE A 287 -13.28 0.24 -7.48
N MET A 288 -12.83 -0.91 -7.00
CA MET A 288 -13.69 -1.98 -6.47
C MET A 288 -14.40 -1.54 -5.18
N SER A 289 -13.68 -0.91 -4.26
CA SER A 289 -14.21 -0.39 -2.99
C SER A 289 -15.27 0.70 -3.22
N LEU A 290 -15.03 1.62 -4.15
CA LEU A 290 -16.01 2.64 -4.53
C LEU A 290 -17.24 2.05 -5.26
N THR A 291 -17.05 0.97 -6.03
CA THR A 291 -18.17 0.24 -6.67
C THR A 291 -19.06 -0.44 -5.63
N ALA A 292 -18.46 -1.09 -4.64
CA ALA A 292 -19.18 -1.68 -3.52
C ALA A 292 -19.87 -0.59 -2.65
N LEU A 293 -19.18 0.51 -2.34
CA LEU A 293 -19.77 1.67 -1.66
C LEU A 293 -21.02 2.18 -2.39
N HIS A 294 -20.95 2.40 -3.70
CA HIS A 294 -22.09 2.86 -4.49
C HIS A 294 -23.29 1.93 -4.32
N ALA A 295 -23.09 0.62 -4.42
CA ALA A 295 -24.17 -0.35 -4.30
C ALA A 295 -24.79 -0.39 -2.89
N ILE A 296 -23.96 -0.27 -1.85
CA ILE A 296 -24.41 -0.26 -0.45
C ILE A 296 -25.13 1.06 -0.10
N LEU A 297 -24.52 2.21 -0.42
CA LEU A 297 -25.00 3.54 -0.04
C LEU A 297 -26.35 3.88 -0.69
N PHE A 298 -26.52 3.57 -1.98
CA PHE A 298 -27.78 3.84 -2.71
C PHE A 298 -28.73 2.63 -2.74
N ARG A 299 -28.38 1.54 -2.05
CA ARG A 299 -29.16 0.29 -1.98
C ARG A 299 -29.56 -0.26 -3.36
N GLN A 300 -28.73 -0.04 -4.39
CA GLN A 300 -29.01 -0.32 -5.80
C GLN A 300 -27.79 -0.87 -6.55
N VAL A 301 -27.96 -1.98 -7.26
CA VAL A 301 -26.94 -2.57 -8.13
C VAL A 301 -27.07 -2.00 -9.56
N GLU A 302 -26.17 -1.08 -9.94
CA GLU A 302 -26.17 -0.51 -11.30
C GLU A 302 -25.50 -1.48 -12.29
N LYS A 303 -26.30 -2.03 -13.21
CA LYS A 303 -25.93 -3.12 -14.12
C LYS A 303 -24.76 -2.79 -15.04
N LYS A 304 -24.66 -1.56 -15.56
CA LYS A 304 -23.59 -1.14 -16.48
C LYS A 304 -22.28 -0.96 -15.73
N LEU A 305 -22.28 -0.21 -14.63
CA LEU A 305 -21.14 -0.02 -13.73
C LEU A 305 -20.53 -1.35 -13.30
N VAL A 306 -21.34 -2.22 -12.69
CA VAL A 306 -20.86 -3.50 -12.15
C VAL A 306 -20.31 -4.40 -13.27
N LYS A 307 -20.95 -4.46 -14.46
CA LYS A 307 -20.39 -5.23 -15.59
C LYS A 307 -19.09 -4.65 -16.15
N THR A 308 -18.96 -3.33 -16.19
CA THR A 308 -17.72 -2.67 -16.65
C THR A 308 -16.57 -2.97 -15.69
N VAL A 309 -16.76 -2.78 -14.39
CA VAL A 309 -15.74 -3.03 -13.35
C VAL A 309 -15.45 -4.53 -13.19
N TRP A 310 -16.46 -5.41 -13.33
CA TRP A 310 -16.25 -6.85 -13.33
C TRP A 310 -15.27 -7.29 -14.42
N GLY A 311 -15.25 -6.62 -15.57
CA GLY A 311 -14.36 -6.94 -16.69
C GLY A 311 -12.86 -6.87 -16.39
N MET A 312 -12.46 -6.28 -15.25
CA MET A 312 -11.04 -6.07 -14.90
C MET A 312 -10.28 -7.38 -14.64
N HIS A 313 -10.98 -8.49 -14.34
CA HIS A 313 -10.36 -9.81 -14.20
C HIS A 313 -9.56 -10.26 -15.43
N LYS A 314 -9.86 -9.70 -16.62
CA LYS A 314 -9.14 -10.00 -17.87
C LYS A 314 -7.72 -9.41 -17.91
N ARG A 315 -7.42 -8.45 -17.02
CA ARG A 315 -6.10 -7.81 -16.88
C ARG A 315 -5.41 -8.28 -15.60
N LEU A 316 -6.17 -8.34 -14.50
CA LEU A 316 -5.65 -8.70 -13.19
C LEU A 316 -6.72 -9.50 -12.41
N PRO A 317 -6.75 -10.84 -12.52
CA PRO A 317 -7.78 -11.67 -11.89
C PRO A 317 -7.58 -11.81 -10.37
N ALA A 318 -6.33 -11.79 -9.90
CA ALA A 318 -5.93 -11.82 -8.50
C ALA A 318 -4.52 -11.23 -8.34
N PHE A 319 -4.15 -10.81 -7.13
CA PHE A 319 -2.81 -10.32 -6.80
C PHE A 319 -2.49 -10.45 -5.31
N HIS A 320 -1.21 -10.33 -4.95
CA HIS A 320 -0.76 -10.33 -3.55
C HIS A 320 -1.20 -9.06 -2.84
N LEU A 321 -1.86 -9.18 -1.69
CA LEU A 321 -2.27 -8.04 -0.87
C LEU A 321 -1.23 -7.73 0.21
N ILE A 322 -1.01 -8.68 1.11
CA ILE A 322 -0.09 -8.56 2.24
C ILE A 322 0.13 -9.93 2.92
N GLY A 323 1.30 -10.19 3.50
CA GLY A 323 1.60 -11.50 4.13
C GLY A 323 1.39 -12.66 3.15
N GLU A 324 0.51 -13.60 3.50
CA GLU A 324 0.11 -14.74 2.66
C GLU A 324 -1.14 -14.48 1.79
N ILE A 325 -1.75 -13.31 1.96
CA ILE A 325 -3.10 -13.03 1.47
C ILE A 325 -3.06 -12.68 -0.01
N ILE A 326 -3.80 -13.46 -0.80
CA ILE A 326 -4.11 -13.15 -2.19
C ILE A 326 -5.51 -12.56 -2.24
N TRP A 327 -5.64 -11.38 -2.83
CA TRP A 327 -6.91 -10.74 -3.06
C TRP A 327 -7.43 -10.99 -4.48
N THR A 328 -8.72 -11.26 -4.58
CA THR A 328 -9.41 -11.54 -5.84
C THR A 328 -10.54 -10.51 -6.01
N PRO A 329 -10.38 -9.48 -6.87
CA PRO A 329 -11.30 -8.35 -6.94
C PRO A 329 -12.77 -8.73 -7.20
N CYS A 330 -12.99 -9.76 -8.02
CA CYS A 330 -14.33 -10.24 -8.32
C CYS A 330 -14.97 -10.99 -7.13
N ASP A 331 -14.19 -11.77 -6.37
CA ASP A 331 -14.68 -12.42 -5.14
C ASP A 331 -15.08 -11.36 -4.10
N PHE A 332 -14.31 -10.26 -3.97
CA PHE A 332 -14.68 -9.13 -3.12
C PHE A 332 -16.01 -8.48 -3.53
N LEU A 333 -16.24 -8.24 -4.82
CA LEU A 333 -17.54 -7.71 -5.29
C LEU A 333 -18.68 -8.68 -4.97
N VAL A 334 -18.47 -10.00 -5.11
CA VAL A 334 -19.47 -11.03 -4.76
C VAL A 334 -19.78 -11.05 -3.27
N LYS A 335 -18.77 -10.93 -2.40
CA LYS A 335 -18.95 -10.81 -0.93
C LYS A 335 -19.69 -9.52 -0.54
N SER A 336 -19.37 -8.40 -1.19
CA SER A 336 -19.78 -7.06 -0.74
C SER A 336 -21.12 -6.58 -1.29
N ILE A 337 -21.45 -6.91 -2.54
CA ILE A 337 -22.64 -6.42 -3.23
C ILE A 337 -23.76 -7.46 -3.15
N SER A 338 -24.81 -7.14 -2.40
CA SER A 338 -26.03 -7.95 -2.39
C SER A 338 -26.71 -7.92 -3.77
N ASP A 339 -27.35 -9.02 -4.18
CA ASP A 339 -28.02 -9.17 -5.48
C ASP A 339 -27.13 -9.03 -6.74
N ILE A 340 -25.81 -9.13 -6.60
CA ILE A 340 -24.86 -9.10 -7.73
C ILE A 340 -25.10 -10.22 -8.77
N ASP A 341 -25.64 -11.37 -8.36
CA ASP A 341 -25.96 -12.51 -9.23
C ASP A 341 -27.13 -12.24 -10.19
N ARG A 342 -27.90 -11.16 -9.95
CA ARG A 342 -28.89 -10.63 -10.91
C ARG A 342 -28.23 -9.88 -12.08
N VAL A 343 -26.98 -9.48 -11.93
CA VAL A 343 -26.21 -8.69 -12.92
C VAL A 343 -25.14 -9.54 -13.58
N ILE A 344 -24.35 -10.27 -12.79
CA ILE A 344 -23.29 -11.18 -13.23
C ILE A 344 -23.82 -12.61 -13.16
N ASP A 345 -23.74 -13.34 -14.27
CA ASP A 345 -24.24 -14.72 -14.31
C ASP A 345 -23.36 -15.68 -13.49
N ARG A 346 -23.99 -16.75 -12.97
CA ARG A 346 -23.31 -17.73 -12.10
C ARG A 346 -22.13 -18.44 -12.78
N LYS A 347 -22.14 -18.57 -14.12
CA LYS A 347 -21.02 -19.16 -14.86
C LYS A 347 -19.81 -18.23 -14.79
N SER A 348 -19.98 -16.95 -15.09
CA SER A 348 -18.95 -15.91 -14.95
C SER A 348 -18.38 -15.84 -13.53
N ILE A 349 -19.21 -15.99 -12.49
CA ILE A 349 -18.75 -16.07 -11.10
C ILE A 349 -17.89 -17.33 -10.90
N SER A 350 -18.38 -18.51 -11.31
CA SER A 350 -17.65 -19.78 -11.12
C SER A 350 -16.30 -19.84 -11.84
N THR A 351 -16.13 -19.08 -12.95
CA THR A 351 -14.86 -19.05 -13.69
C THR A 351 -13.74 -18.26 -13.00
N ILE A 352 -14.03 -17.42 -12.01
CA ILE A 352 -13.01 -16.58 -11.35
C ILE A 352 -11.92 -17.42 -10.67
N GLY A 353 -12.31 -18.51 -9.99
CA GLY A 353 -11.35 -19.44 -9.38
C GLY A 353 -10.38 -20.05 -10.40
N ALA A 354 -10.90 -20.49 -11.55
CA ALA A 354 -10.08 -21.07 -12.62
C ALA A 354 -9.13 -20.03 -13.27
N LEU A 355 -9.56 -18.78 -13.41
CA LEU A 355 -8.70 -17.68 -13.90
C LEU A 355 -7.58 -17.35 -12.90
N ARG A 356 -7.84 -17.46 -11.59
CA ARG A 356 -6.82 -17.29 -10.55
C ARG A 356 -5.78 -18.42 -10.60
N SER A 357 -6.20 -19.67 -10.69
CA SER A 357 -5.28 -20.82 -10.84
C SER A 357 -4.43 -20.71 -12.11
N ALA A 358 -5.04 -20.35 -13.24
CA ALA A 358 -4.32 -20.16 -14.51
C ALA A 358 -3.25 -19.05 -14.42
N LEU A 359 -3.49 -17.99 -13.65
CA LEU A 359 -2.47 -16.95 -13.40
C LEU A 359 -1.28 -17.55 -12.64
N PHE A 360 -1.50 -18.33 -11.58
CA PHE A 360 -0.42 -18.91 -10.78
C PHE A 360 0.43 -19.88 -11.60
N ASP A 361 -0.21 -20.79 -12.33
CA ASP A 361 0.48 -21.76 -13.19
C ASP A 361 1.31 -21.05 -14.28
N GLN A 362 0.76 -20.02 -14.92
CA GLN A 362 1.48 -19.23 -15.93
C GLN A 362 2.72 -18.53 -15.35
N GLN A 363 2.60 -17.87 -14.20
CA GLN A 363 3.72 -17.16 -13.57
C GLN A 363 4.80 -18.14 -13.06
N ALA A 364 4.38 -19.31 -12.54
CA ALA A 364 5.29 -20.37 -12.12
C ALA A 364 6.10 -20.97 -13.28
N GLU A 365 5.48 -21.18 -14.46
CA GLU A 365 6.16 -21.68 -15.66
C GLU A 365 7.18 -20.66 -16.22
N MET A 366 6.84 -19.36 -16.18
CA MET A 366 7.72 -18.29 -16.68
C MET A 366 8.91 -17.97 -15.76
N LEU A 367 8.85 -18.36 -14.49
CA LEU A 367 9.76 -17.96 -13.41
C LEU A 367 11.26 -18.09 -13.74
N ALA A 368 11.69 -19.24 -14.26
CA ALA A 368 13.12 -19.46 -14.58
C ALA A 368 13.61 -18.60 -15.76
N ARG A 369 12.73 -18.32 -16.73
CA ARG A 369 13.02 -17.42 -17.86
C ARG A 369 13.11 -15.97 -17.40
N GLU A 370 12.21 -15.56 -16.50
CA GLU A 370 12.23 -14.25 -15.87
C GLU A 370 13.49 -14.06 -15.01
N ALA A 371 13.93 -15.05 -14.23
CA ALA A 371 15.17 -14.98 -13.44
C ALA A 371 16.42 -14.74 -14.32
N ALA A 372 16.54 -15.47 -15.44
CA ALA A 372 17.63 -15.27 -16.39
C ALA A 372 17.56 -13.88 -17.06
N SER A 373 16.38 -13.49 -17.57
CA SER A 373 16.16 -12.21 -18.24
C SER A 373 16.44 -11.00 -17.32
N ASN A 374 15.90 -11.02 -16.09
CA ASN A 374 16.10 -9.93 -15.14
C ASN A 374 17.55 -9.84 -14.63
N THR A 375 18.32 -10.93 -14.65
CA THR A 375 19.77 -10.88 -14.36
C THR A 375 20.52 -10.04 -15.41
N THR A 376 20.22 -10.23 -16.71
CA THR A 376 20.84 -9.43 -17.78
C THR A 376 20.40 -7.97 -17.73
N VAL A 377 19.09 -7.72 -17.54
CA VAL A 377 18.54 -6.35 -17.45
C VAL A 377 19.11 -5.61 -16.24
N LEU A 378 19.29 -6.28 -15.10
CA LEU A 378 19.92 -5.69 -13.92
C LEU A 378 21.35 -5.23 -14.22
N ALA A 379 22.18 -6.10 -14.80
CA ALA A 379 23.58 -5.77 -15.09
C ALA A 379 23.69 -4.56 -16.04
N GLU A 380 22.86 -4.51 -17.09
CA GLU A 380 22.80 -3.38 -18.03
C GLU A 380 22.36 -2.07 -17.32
N TRP A 381 21.36 -2.15 -16.43
CA TRP A 381 20.90 -1.00 -15.65
C TRP A 381 21.94 -0.52 -14.63
N GLN A 382 22.65 -1.43 -13.97
CA GLN A 382 23.73 -1.10 -13.02
C GLN A 382 24.90 -0.40 -13.70
N CYS A 383 25.32 -0.85 -14.89
CA CYS A 383 26.31 -0.14 -15.71
C CYS A 383 25.85 1.28 -16.03
N LYS A 384 24.61 1.45 -16.52
CA LYS A 384 24.05 2.77 -16.86
C LYS A 384 23.92 3.69 -15.65
N MET A 385 23.57 3.16 -14.48
CA MET A 385 23.53 3.91 -13.22
C MET A 385 24.93 4.42 -12.85
N ALA A 386 25.97 3.58 -12.97
CA ALA A 386 27.34 3.99 -12.70
C ALA A 386 27.86 5.02 -13.72
N GLU A 387 27.60 4.80 -15.02
CA GLU A 387 27.98 5.71 -16.10
C GLU A 387 27.35 7.10 -15.90
N GLU A 388 26.03 7.19 -15.73
CA GLU A 388 25.32 8.48 -15.65
C GLU A 388 25.48 9.22 -14.32
N LEU A 389 25.86 8.54 -13.23
CA LEU A 389 25.96 9.15 -11.88
C LEU A 389 27.40 9.40 -11.41
N SER A 390 28.42 8.77 -12.02
CA SER A 390 29.82 8.92 -11.63
C SER A 390 30.40 10.33 -11.80
N GLU A 391 29.94 11.09 -12.79
CA GLU A 391 30.31 12.50 -12.98
C GLU A 391 29.05 13.39 -13.11
N TRP A 392 29.16 14.65 -12.70
CA TRP A 392 28.09 15.62 -12.93
C TRP A 392 28.10 16.14 -14.37
N PRO A 393 26.97 16.20 -15.09
CA PRO A 393 26.94 16.64 -16.48
C PRO A 393 27.28 18.13 -16.61
N LYS A 394 28.26 18.44 -17.45
CA LYS A 394 28.68 19.82 -17.76
C LYS A 394 27.87 20.43 -18.91
N ASP A 395 27.41 19.58 -19.83
CA ASP A 395 26.58 19.94 -20.97
C ASP A 395 25.14 19.43 -20.80
N ASN A 396 24.17 20.13 -21.40
CA ASN A 396 22.74 19.76 -21.42
C ASN A 396 22.15 19.26 -20.07
N PRO A 397 22.21 20.06 -18.98
CA PRO A 397 21.78 19.61 -17.65
C PRO A 397 20.31 19.15 -17.60
N HIS A 398 19.41 19.77 -18.39
CA HIS A 398 18.01 19.34 -18.47
C HIS A 398 17.86 17.94 -19.10
N GLY A 399 18.60 17.64 -20.17
CA GLY A 399 18.56 16.32 -20.81
C GLY A 399 18.99 15.21 -19.85
N HIS A 400 20.10 15.41 -19.13
CA HIS A 400 20.55 14.45 -18.12
C HIS A 400 19.58 14.32 -16.94
N LEU A 401 18.95 15.40 -16.49
CA LEU A 401 17.94 15.34 -15.44
C LEU A 401 16.73 14.47 -15.85
N MET A 402 16.26 14.58 -17.09
CA MET A 402 15.21 13.70 -17.63
C MET A 402 15.71 12.26 -17.84
N HIS A 403 16.97 12.08 -18.23
CA HIS A 403 17.55 10.74 -18.42
C HIS A 403 17.70 9.99 -17.09
N ARG A 404 18.34 10.61 -16.09
CA ARG A 404 18.55 10.04 -14.75
C ARG A 404 17.23 9.72 -14.05
N THR A 405 16.25 10.64 -14.06
CA THR A 405 14.92 10.34 -13.50
C THR A 405 14.22 9.18 -14.20
N ALA A 406 14.32 9.07 -15.54
CA ALA A 406 13.81 7.91 -16.26
C ALA A 406 14.58 6.61 -15.92
N LEU A 407 15.88 6.69 -15.64
CA LEU A 407 16.71 5.55 -15.22
C LEU A 407 16.33 5.06 -13.81
N PHE A 408 16.04 5.97 -12.88
CA PHE A 408 15.55 5.62 -11.53
C PHE A 408 14.18 4.94 -11.60
N ILE A 409 13.27 5.46 -12.42
CA ILE A 409 11.93 4.87 -12.64
C ILE A 409 12.05 3.45 -13.24
N LYS A 410 13.01 3.22 -14.14
CA LYS A 410 13.28 1.86 -14.68
C LYS A 410 13.71 0.88 -13.59
N GLY A 411 14.64 1.26 -12.72
CA GLY A 411 15.07 0.42 -11.60
C GLY A 411 13.93 0.09 -10.64
N ALA A 412 13.13 1.09 -10.27
CA ALA A 412 11.94 0.89 -9.44
C ALA A 412 10.90 -0.04 -10.11
N HIS A 413 10.61 0.15 -11.41
CA HIS A 413 9.71 -0.76 -12.14
C HIS A 413 10.25 -2.20 -12.26
N GLN A 414 11.58 -2.38 -12.32
CA GLN A 414 12.18 -3.71 -12.33
C GLN A 414 12.00 -4.40 -10.97
N ALA A 415 12.23 -3.69 -9.86
CA ALA A 415 11.96 -4.20 -8.51
C ALA A 415 10.46 -4.56 -8.33
N ASP A 416 9.54 -3.68 -8.72
CA ASP A 416 8.08 -3.94 -8.67
C ASP A 416 7.68 -5.21 -9.43
N ARG A 417 8.19 -5.38 -10.66
CA ARG A 417 7.93 -6.57 -11.49
C ARG A 417 8.44 -7.86 -10.83
N ILE A 418 9.67 -7.86 -10.31
CA ILE A 418 10.27 -9.04 -9.68
C ILE A 418 9.53 -9.37 -8.37
N SER A 419 9.27 -8.36 -7.54
CA SER A 419 8.58 -8.51 -6.25
C SER A 419 7.18 -9.07 -6.43
N ARG A 420 6.40 -8.57 -7.39
CA ARG A 420 5.06 -9.11 -7.72
C ARG A 420 5.09 -10.52 -8.28
N LEU A 421 6.07 -10.84 -9.14
CA LEU A 421 6.25 -12.21 -9.66
C LEU A 421 6.49 -13.18 -8.50
N LEU A 422 7.46 -12.88 -7.63
CA LEU A 422 7.77 -13.68 -6.44
C LEU A 422 6.56 -13.84 -5.53
N ARG A 423 5.94 -12.73 -5.12
CA ARG A 423 4.78 -12.72 -4.22
C ARG A 423 3.57 -13.45 -4.83
N THR A 424 3.37 -13.39 -6.15
CA THR A 424 2.29 -14.14 -6.83
C THR A 424 2.58 -15.64 -6.87
N VAL A 425 3.82 -16.04 -7.19
CA VAL A 425 4.19 -17.45 -7.30
C VAL A 425 4.24 -18.14 -5.94
N LEU A 426 4.89 -17.54 -4.94
CA LEU A 426 5.02 -18.09 -3.59
C LEU A 426 3.64 -18.28 -2.93
N ASN A 427 2.83 -17.22 -2.91
CA ASN A 427 1.50 -17.30 -2.31
C ASN A 427 0.54 -18.16 -3.16
N GLY A 428 0.72 -18.24 -4.48
CA GLY A 428 -0.05 -19.13 -5.36
C GLY A 428 0.17 -20.61 -5.01
N HIS A 429 1.44 -21.01 -4.81
CA HIS A 429 1.78 -22.36 -4.36
C HIS A 429 1.19 -22.68 -2.98
N LEU A 430 1.27 -21.73 -2.03
CA LEU A 430 0.69 -21.88 -0.69
C LEU A 430 -0.84 -22.01 -0.73
N CYS A 431 -1.52 -21.14 -1.47
CA CYS A 431 -2.97 -21.11 -1.63
C CYS A 431 -3.51 -22.40 -2.25
N GLU A 432 -2.83 -22.94 -3.27
CA GLU A 432 -3.20 -24.19 -3.93
C GLU A 432 -2.58 -25.45 -3.32
N ARG A 433 -1.76 -25.29 -2.27
CA ARG A 433 -1.01 -26.37 -1.59
C ARG A 433 -0.14 -27.20 -2.55
N LYS A 434 0.44 -26.54 -3.56
CA LYS A 434 1.38 -27.11 -4.52
C LYS A 434 2.81 -27.01 -3.97
N ALA A 435 3.59 -28.08 -4.09
CA ALA A 435 5.00 -28.06 -3.74
C ALA A 435 5.83 -27.25 -4.75
N VAL A 436 6.79 -26.46 -4.28
CA VAL A 436 7.73 -25.72 -5.14
C VAL A 436 8.79 -26.69 -5.68
N SER A 437 9.01 -26.70 -7.00
CA SER A 437 10.04 -27.55 -7.61
C SER A 437 11.47 -27.04 -7.32
N ARG A 438 12.50 -27.90 -7.32
CA ARG A 438 13.89 -27.48 -7.07
C ARG A 438 14.36 -26.40 -8.06
N SER A 439 13.98 -26.48 -9.33
CA SER A 439 14.28 -25.46 -10.34
C SER A 439 13.52 -24.15 -10.10
N SER A 440 12.27 -24.21 -9.63
CA SER A 440 11.51 -23.03 -9.22
C SER A 440 12.12 -22.36 -7.98
N ALA A 441 12.58 -23.14 -6.99
CA ALA A 441 13.24 -22.64 -5.79
C ALA A 441 14.53 -21.86 -6.13
N VAL A 442 15.41 -22.43 -6.95
CA VAL A 442 16.63 -21.74 -7.43
C VAL A 442 16.29 -20.43 -8.17
N ALA A 443 15.23 -20.42 -8.98
CA ALA A 443 14.77 -19.20 -9.64
C ALA A 443 14.20 -18.15 -8.66
N ILE A 444 13.48 -18.59 -7.61
CA ILE A 444 13.00 -17.72 -6.52
C ILE A 444 14.18 -17.08 -5.80
N PHE A 445 15.17 -17.87 -5.36
CA PHE A 445 16.36 -17.37 -4.66
C PHE A 445 17.09 -16.33 -5.49
N ARG A 446 17.29 -16.61 -6.79
CA ARG A 446 17.93 -15.67 -7.69
C ARG A 446 17.12 -14.37 -7.83
N LEU A 447 15.81 -14.43 -7.95
CA LEU A 447 14.97 -13.23 -8.04
C LEU A 447 14.98 -12.41 -6.74
N VAL A 448 15.07 -13.05 -5.57
CA VAL A 448 15.25 -12.38 -4.27
C VAL A 448 16.58 -11.64 -4.22
N GLU A 449 17.69 -12.28 -4.62
CA GLU A 449 19.01 -11.64 -4.73
C GLU A 449 18.98 -10.43 -5.67
N LEU A 450 18.28 -10.53 -6.81
CA LEU A 450 18.17 -9.42 -7.77
C LEU A 450 17.41 -8.22 -7.19
N ILE A 451 16.39 -8.43 -6.35
CA ILE A 451 15.72 -7.32 -5.63
C ILE A 451 16.71 -6.59 -4.74
N LYS A 452 17.49 -7.31 -3.94
CA LYS A 452 18.47 -6.69 -3.03
C LYS A 452 19.63 -6.05 -3.75
N ALA A 453 20.07 -6.59 -4.89
CA ALA A 453 21.04 -5.92 -5.75
C ALA A 453 20.51 -4.60 -6.38
N ILE A 454 19.19 -4.48 -6.64
CA ILE A 454 18.57 -3.20 -7.03
C ILE A 454 18.61 -2.21 -5.85
N GLU A 455 18.22 -2.66 -4.65
CA GLU A 455 18.29 -1.83 -3.43
C GLU A 455 19.72 -1.32 -3.17
N GLU A 456 20.71 -2.22 -3.15
CA GLU A 456 22.12 -1.90 -2.96
C GLU A 456 22.62 -0.86 -3.99
N THR A 457 22.16 -0.95 -5.24
CA THR A 457 22.52 0.01 -6.30
C THR A 457 21.93 1.40 -6.02
N PHE A 458 20.69 1.49 -5.53
CA PHE A 458 20.12 2.78 -5.10
C PHE A 458 20.82 3.34 -3.85
N MET A 459 21.15 2.48 -2.87
CA MET A 459 21.88 2.87 -1.66
C MET A 459 23.26 3.45 -2.01
N ARG A 460 23.98 2.80 -2.93
CA ARG A 460 25.32 3.20 -3.38
C ARG A 460 25.37 4.59 -4.00
N TRP A 461 24.31 5.00 -4.70
CA TRP A 461 24.19 6.28 -5.40
C TRP A 461 23.13 7.20 -4.77
N TRP A 462 22.85 7.02 -3.47
CA TRP A 462 21.68 7.66 -2.85
C TRP A 462 21.75 9.19 -2.83
N ASN A 463 22.96 9.76 -2.70
CA ASN A 463 23.15 11.21 -2.70
C ASN A 463 22.84 11.82 -4.09
N GLU A 464 23.32 11.18 -5.15
CA GLU A 464 23.13 11.60 -6.54
C GLU A 464 21.66 11.40 -6.97
N VAL A 465 21.02 10.33 -6.50
CA VAL A 465 19.58 10.08 -6.65
C VAL A 465 18.78 11.17 -5.95
N LEU A 466 19.09 11.48 -4.70
CA LEU A 466 18.44 12.52 -3.89
C LEU A 466 18.53 13.89 -4.55
N GLU A 467 19.74 14.33 -4.92
CA GLU A 467 19.98 15.62 -5.56
C GLU A 467 19.22 15.71 -6.90
N THR A 468 19.34 14.69 -7.74
CA THR A 468 18.63 14.62 -9.03
C THR A 468 17.11 14.68 -8.82
N CYS A 469 16.57 14.02 -7.80
CA CYS A 469 15.14 14.11 -7.47
C CYS A 469 14.74 15.52 -7.05
N GLN A 470 15.53 16.19 -6.20
CA GLN A 470 15.25 17.57 -5.75
C GLN A 470 15.27 18.56 -6.94
N GLN A 471 16.26 18.45 -7.83
CA GLN A 471 16.34 19.28 -9.04
C GLN A 471 15.15 19.05 -9.98
N ALA A 472 14.73 17.79 -10.18
CA ALA A 472 13.57 17.45 -11.02
C ALA A 472 12.25 17.97 -10.41
N ILE A 473 12.08 17.84 -9.09
CA ILE A 473 10.96 18.42 -8.35
C ILE A 473 10.89 19.93 -8.55
N GLN A 474 12.01 20.64 -8.39
CA GLN A 474 12.09 22.10 -8.60
C GLN A 474 11.77 22.49 -10.06
N GLN A 475 12.28 21.74 -11.05
CA GLN A 475 11.99 22.02 -12.44
C GLN A 475 10.51 21.83 -12.79
N TRP A 476 9.91 20.71 -12.37
CA TRP A 476 8.54 20.36 -12.72
C TRP A 476 7.51 21.19 -11.97
N SER A 477 7.76 21.58 -10.71
CA SER A 477 6.91 22.56 -10.01
C SER A 477 6.97 23.92 -10.70
N GLY A 478 8.14 24.38 -11.13
CA GLY A 478 8.30 25.61 -11.93
C GLY A 478 7.68 25.54 -13.35
N GLN A 479 7.51 24.35 -13.93
CA GLN A 479 6.71 24.17 -15.14
C GLN A 479 5.21 24.29 -14.84
N LEU A 480 4.73 23.62 -13.79
CA LEU A 480 3.32 23.69 -13.36
C LEU A 480 2.91 25.11 -12.96
N LEU A 481 3.77 25.84 -12.25
CA LEU A 481 3.57 27.25 -11.89
C LEU A 481 3.34 28.14 -13.13
N ARG A 482 4.11 27.91 -14.20
CA ARG A 482 3.97 28.67 -15.45
C ARG A 482 2.66 28.37 -16.18
N LEU A 483 2.18 27.13 -16.16
CA LEU A 483 0.85 26.78 -16.69
C LEU A 483 -0.26 27.49 -15.91
N ILE A 484 -0.21 27.42 -14.57
CA ILE A 484 -1.16 28.09 -13.68
C ILE A 484 -1.17 29.61 -13.94
N ASN A 485 0.00 30.25 -13.99
CA ASN A 485 0.10 31.70 -14.14
C ASN A 485 -0.29 32.20 -15.54
N ALA A 486 -0.03 31.43 -16.61
CA ALA A 486 -0.53 31.74 -17.95
C ALA A 486 -2.07 31.76 -17.99
N VAL A 487 -2.72 30.81 -17.30
CA VAL A 487 -4.18 30.76 -17.18
C VAL A 487 -4.70 31.92 -16.33
N LYS A 488 -4.12 32.18 -15.15
CA LYS A 488 -4.52 33.29 -14.27
C LYS A 488 -4.44 34.65 -14.97
N GLU A 489 -3.38 34.89 -15.72
CA GLU A 489 -3.19 36.17 -16.39
C GLU A 489 -4.16 36.35 -17.57
N SER A 490 -4.44 35.30 -18.35
CA SER A 490 -5.46 35.36 -19.40
C SER A 490 -6.87 35.69 -18.86
N MET A 491 -7.21 35.26 -17.65
CA MET A 491 -8.47 35.61 -16.99
C MET A 491 -8.57 37.05 -16.46
N ARG A 492 -7.43 37.70 -16.19
CA ARG A 492 -7.37 39.07 -15.66
C ARG A 492 -7.51 40.15 -16.75
N ILE A 493 -7.13 39.83 -17.98
CA ILE A 493 -7.18 40.75 -19.13
C ILE A 493 -8.62 41.07 -19.55
N GLU A 494 -9.57 40.17 -19.27
CA GLU A 494 -10.98 40.40 -19.58
C GLU A 494 -11.64 41.42 -18.64
N THR A 495 -12.10 42.54 -19.21
CA THR A 495 -12.56 43.76 -18.50
C THR A 495 -13.69 43.58 -17.49
N ASN A 496 -14.45 42.48 -17.56
CA ASN A 496 -15.48 42.12 -16.58
C ASN A 496 -15.11 40.83 -15.84
N LEU A 497 -14.69 40.98 -14.58
CA LEU A 497 -14.51 39.87 -13.64
C LEU A 497 -15.87 39.45 -13.06
N SER A 498 -16.39 38.30 -13.51
CA SER A 498 -17.54 37.65 -12.87
C SER A 498 -17.13 36.95 -11.58
N TYR A 499 -18.07 36.74 -10.64
CA TYR A 499 -17.82 35.98 -9.41
C TYR A 499 -17.20 34.60 -9.70
N GLN A 500 -17.61 33.92 -10.78
CA GLN A 500 -16.99 32.67 -11.23
C GLN A 500 -15.48 32.80 -11.49
N LYS A 501 -15.04 33.90 -12.12
CA LYS A 501 -13.61 34.13 -12.37
C LYS A 501 -12.87 34.39 -11.06
N VAL A 502 -13.49 35.10 -10.11
CA VAL A 502 -12.91 35.32 -8.78
C VAL A 502 -12.68 33.97 -8.08
N ASP A 503 -13.69 33.10 -8.02
CA ASP A 503 -13.55 31.75 -7.42
C ASP A 503 -12.44 30.90 -8.06
N ILE A 504 -12.30 30.99 -9.39
CA ILE A 504 -11.26 30.28 -10.14
C ILE A 504 -9.87 30.87 -9.87
N ILE A 505 -9.71 32.20 -9.95
CA ILE A 505 -8.44 32.89 -9.69
C ILE A 505 -8.00 32.69 -8.23
N SER A 506 -8.93 32.70 -7.27
CA SER A 506 -8.68 32.39 -5.87
C SER A 506 -8.11 30.97 -5.69
N ALA A 507 -8.78 29.96 -6.25
CA ALA A 507 -8.31 28.58 -6.18
C ALA A 507 -6.95 28.36 -6.88
N LEU A 508 -6.74 28.97 -8.07
CA LEU A 508 -5.43 28.97 -8.73
C LEU A 508 -4.36 29.76 -7.96
N THR A 509 -4.74 30.68 -7.08
CA THR A 509 -3.81 31.38 -6.16
C THR A 509 -3.39 30.49 -5.01
N ILE A 510 -4.27 29.65 -4.46
CA ILE A 510 -3.86 28.62 -3.48
C ILE A 510 -2.89 27.62 -4.13
N ALA A 511 -3.18 27.17 -5.36
CA ALA A 511 -2.29 26.26 -6.07
C ALA A 511 -0.90 26.87 -6.32
N GLU A 512 -0.84 28.16 -6.68
CA GLU A 512 0.42 28.91 -6.79
C GLU A 512 1.15 29.02 -5.44
N ILE A 513 0.48 29.44 -4.36
CA ILE A 513 1.09 29.58 -3.01
C ILE A 513 1.66 28.25 -2.51
N ALA A 514 0.92 27.16 -2.67
CA ALA A 514 1.38 25.84 -2.25
C ALA A 514 2.64 25.39 -2.99
N LEU A 515 2.74 25.67 -4.29
CA LEU A 515 3.89 25.33 -5.13
C LEU A 515 5.04 26.35 -5.04
N CYS A 516 4.78 27.57 -4.55
CA CYS A 516 5.80 28.56 -4.19
C CYS A 516 6.51 28.17 -2.89
N GLY A 517 7.55 27.34 -3.01
CA GLY A 517 8.42 26.94 -1.91
C GLY A 517 9.04 25.56 -2.11
N ALA A 518 9.52 24.96 -1.03
CA ALA A 518 9.88 23.54 -1.03
C ALA A 518 8.63 22.70 -1.31
N VAL A 519 8.70 21.78 -2.27
CA VAL A 519 7.54 20.95 -2.65
C VAL A 519 7.46 19.75 -1.72
N THR A 520 6.54 19.81 -0.77
CA THR A 520 6.29 18.74 0.21
C THR A 520 4.96 18.02 -0.07
N ARG A 521 4.76 16.85 0.53
CA ARG A 521 3.52 16.06 0.41
C ARG A 521 2.28 16.90 0.72
N ASN A 522 2.30 17.64 1.83
CA ASN A 522 1.19 18.51 2.26
C ASN A 522 0.88 19.57 1.18
N ARG A 523 1.91 20.23 0.63
CA ARG A 523 1.76 21.23 -0.44
C ARG A 523 1.24 20.65 -1.75
N LEU A 524 1.65 19.44 -2.14
CA LEU A 524 1.10 18.75 -3.32
C LEU A 524 -0.37 18.36 -3.15
N ILE A 525 -0.79 17.95 -1.95
CA ILE A 525 -2.21 17.71 -1.64
C ILE A 525 -3.01 19.00 -1.79
N VAL A 526 -2.56 20.11 -1.17
CA VAL A 526 -3.21 21.43 -1.27
C VAL A 526 -3.29 21.90 -2.71
N ALA A 527 -2.19 21.85 -3.47
CA ALA A 527 -2.17 22.24 -4.89
C ALA A 527 -3.11 21.37 -5.75
N GLY A 528 -3.13 20.05 -5.51
CA GLY A 528 -4.03 19.13 -6.21
C GLY A 528 -5.51 19.40 -5.94
N VAL A 529 -5.88 19.65 -4.68
CA VAL A 529 -7.26 20.02 -4.28
C VAL A 529 -7.63 21.39 -4.84
N ALA A 530 -6.72 22.36 -4.80
CA ALA A 530 -6.91 23.71 -5.31
C ALA A 530 -7.08 23.75 -6.85
N LEU A 531 -6.48 22.81 -7.59
CA LEU A 531 -6.68 22.63 -9.03
C LEU A 531 -8.01 21.93 -9.38
N GLU A 532 -8.59 21.12 -8.48
CA GLU A 532 -9.94 20.54 -8.66
C GLU A 532 -11.07 21.49 -8.23
N MET A 533 -10.81 22.32 -7.22
CA MET A 533 -11.32 23.69 -7.15
C MET A 533 -10.82 24.46 -8.41
N ALA A 534 -11.33 25.64 -8.77
CA ALA A 534 -11.04 26.26 -10.09
C ALA A 534 -11.41 25.46 -11.37
N CYS A 535 -11.70 24.15 -11.30
CA CYS A 535 -12.04 23.29 -12.45
C CYS A 535 -10.95 23.22 -13.54
N TYR A 536 -9.67 22.97 -13.22
CA TYR A 536 -8.58 23.00 -14.21
C TYR A 536 -8.88 22.23 -15.51
N THR A 537 -9.47 21.03 -15.44
CA THR A 537 -9.88 20.20 -16.61
C THR A 537 -10.86 20.87 -17.57
N LYS A 538 -11.57 21.93 -17.17
CA LYS A 538 -12.49 22.71 -18.02
C LYS A 538 -11.95 24.10 -18.39
N VAL A 539 -10.96 24.59 -17.64
CA VAL A 539 -10.41 25.95 -17.76
C VAL A 539 -9.12 25.97 -18.58
N PHE A 540 -8.28 24.95 -18.40
CA PHE A 540 -7.01 24.81 -19.10
C PHE A 540 -7.26 24.23 -20.50
N ARG A 541 -6.35 24.46 -21.44
CA ARG A 541 -6.41 23.79 -22.74
C ARG A 541 -6.14 22.29 -22.53
N TRP A 542 -6.67 21.44 -23.40
CA TRP A 542 -6.49 19.99 -23.26
C TRP A 542 -5.02 19.55 -23.15
N SER A 543 -4.12 20.16 -23.94
CA SER A 543 -2.67 19.98 -23.83
C SER A 543 -2.13 20.27 -22.43
N ASP A 544 -2.63 21.34 -21.83
CA ASP A 544 -2.14 21.88 -20.56
C ASP A 544 -2.73 21.08 -19.38
N VAL A 545 -3.94 20.51 -19.55
CA VAL A 545 -4.52 19.51 -18.65
C VAL A 545 -3.68 18.23 -18.66
N GLN A 546 -3.30 17.71 -19.83
CA GLN A 546 -2.45 16.53 -19.94
C GLN A 546 -1.08 16.77 -19.30
N ALA A 547 -0.43 17.90 -19.60
CA ALA A 547 0.83 18.29 -18.97
C ALA A 547 0.70 18.47 -17.44
N THR A 548 -0.42 19.03 -16.95
CA THR A 548 -0.70 19.18 -15.51
C THR A 548 -0.84 17.81 -14.82
N ASP A 549 -1.60 16.87 -15.41
CA ASP A 549 -1.76 15.51 -14.87
C ASP A 549 -0.41 14.75 -14.85
N GLU A 550 0.41 14.90 -15.88
CA GLU A 550 1.75 14.29 -15.98
C GLU A 550 2.71 14.88 -14.94
N LEU A 551 2.80 16.21 -14.83
CA LEU A 551 3.66 16.90 -13.86
C LEU A 551 3.27 16.56 -12.42
N LEU A 552 1.98 16.58 -12.09
CA LEU A 552 1.52 16.20 -10.75
C LEU A 552 1.84 14.73 -10.44
N THR A 553 1.65 13.81 -11.39
CA THR A 553 1.99 12.39 -11.21
C THR A 553 3.49 12.19 -10.97
N ARG A 554 4.34 12.95 -11.68
CA ARG A 554 5.80 12.92 -11.51
C ARG A 554 6.26 13.53 -10.18
N LEU A 555 5.65 14.63 -9.75
CA LEU A 555 5.92 15.25 -8.45
C LEU A 555 5.48 14.34 -7.29
N ASP A 556 4.27 13.76 -7.38
CA ASP A 556 3.76 12.75 -6.44
C ASP A 556 4.74 11.56 -6.32
N LEU A 557 5.36 11.11 -7.43
CA LEU A 557 6.33 10.02 -7.44
C LEU A 557 7.67 10.39 -6.79
N LEU A 558 8.23 11.57 -7.12
CA LEU A 558 9.58 11.93 -6.66
C LEU A 558 9.65 12.38 -5.20
N VAL A 559 8.59 13.00 -4.66
CA VAL A 559 8.53 13.41 -3.25
C VAL A 559 8.58 12.21 -2.29
N ASP A 560 8.08 11.05 -2.73
CA ASP A 560 8.07 9.81 -1.95
C ASP A 560 9.05 8.74 -2.50
N PHE A 561 10.02 9.12 -3.35
CA PHE A 561 10.84 8.15 -4.11
C PHE A 561 11.60 7.17 -3.20
N GLY A 562 12.22 7.66 -2.11
CA GLY A 562 12.89 6.79 -1.14
C GLY A 562 11.97 5.77 -0.48
N ARG A 563 10.74 6.19 -0.10
CA ARG A 563 9.72 5.29 0.46
C ARG A 563 9.25 4.26 -0.57
N ILE A 564 9.19 4.65 -1.85
CA ILE A 564 8.84 3.76 -2.96
C ILE A 564 9.93 2.70 -3.17
N VAL A 565 11.20 3.08 -3.24
CA VAL A 565 12.32 2.14 -3.39
C VAL A 565 12.33 1.12 -2.25
N LEU A 566 12.30 1.58 -0.99
CA LEU A 566 12.26 0.70 0.19
C LEU A 566 11.10 -0.30 0.14
N ARG A 567 9.88 0.16 -0.20
CA ARG A 567 8.69 -0.71 -0.30
C ARG A 567 8.77 -1.70 -1.46
N LEU A 568 9.38 -1.34 -2.59
CA LEU A 568 9.50 -2.22 -3.74
C LEU A 568 10.59 -3.29 -3.55
N CYS A 569 11.62 -2.96 -2.77
CA CYS A 569 12.69 -3.88 -2.40
C CYS A 569 12.47 -4.64 -1.08
N ASP A 570 11.34 -4.42 -0.43
CA ASP A 570 10.92 -5.12 0.79
C ASP A 570 10.69 -6.62 0.55
N CYS A 571 11.48 -7.43 1.25
CA CYS A 571 11.45 -8.88 1.26
C CYS A 571 10.77 -9.47 2.50
N THR A 572 10.07 -8.67 3.33
CA THR A 572 9.30 -9.13 4.52
C THR A 572 8.36 -10.30 4.20
N PHE A 573 7.89 -10.45 2.95
CA PHE A 573 7.11 -11.63 2.53
C PHE A 573 7.82 -12.97 2.80
N LEU A 574 9.15 -13.03 2.87
CA LEU A 574 9.90 -14.24 3.18
C LEU A 574 9.63 -14.76 4.60
N TYR A 575 9.20 -13.93 5.55
CA TYR A 575 8.80 -14.36 6.90
C TYR A 575 7.67 -15.42 6.85
N SER A 576 6.69 -15.23 5.97
CA SER A 576 5.60 -16.17 5.70
C SER A 576 6.01 -17.39 4.88
N HIS A 577 7.14 -17.32 4.16
CA HIS A 577 7.66 -18.39 3.31
C HIS A 577 8.95 -19.00 3.87
N ARG A 578 9.23 -18.83 5.17
CA ARG A 578 10.53 -19.12 5.80
C ARG A 578 10.99 -20.57 5.67
N THR A 579 10.06 -21.51 5.46
CA THR A 579 10.37 -22.92 5.13
C THR A 579 11.16 -23.11 3.83
N ILE A 580 11.29 -22.08 2.98
CA ILE A 580 12.12 -22.14 1.77
C ILE A 580 13.60 -21.76 2.05
N ILE A 581 13.90 -21.21 3.23
CA ILE A 581 15.23 -20.71 3.60
C ILE A 581 16.22 -21.89 3.76
N ASP A 582 15.80 -23.01 4.34
CA ASP A 582 16.62 -24.24 4.41
C ASP A 582 17.09 -24.68 3.02
N ALA A 583 16.16 -24.72 2.06
CA ALA A 583 16.44 -25.11 0.68
C ALA A 583 17.36 -24.11 -0.05
N TYR A 584 17.47 -22.87 0.42
CA TYR A 584 18.48 -21.93 -0.05
C TYR A 584 19.88 -22.30 0.47
N PHE A 585 20.01 -22.52 1.78
CA PHE A 585 21.29 -22.90 2.38
C PHE A 585 21.82 -24.22 1.84
N ASP A 586 20.95 -25.21 1.63
CA ASP A 586 21.30 -26.46 0.91
C ASP A 586 21.85 -26.18 -0.50
N SER A 587 21.28 -25.19 -1.22
CA SER A 587 21.73 -24.86 -2.58
C SER A 587 23.11 -24.15 -2.61
N LEU A 588 23.48 -23.42 -1.55
CA LEU A 588 24.81 -22.81 -1.41
C LEU A 588 25.92 -23.86 -1.25
N LEU A 589 25.61 -25.04 -0.70
CA LEU A 589 26.56 -26.16 -0.63
C LEU A 589 26.91 -26.75 -2.00
N ASP A 590 26.11 -26.45 -3.03
CA ASP A 590 26.35 -26.89 -4.42
C ASP A 590 27.09 -25.82 -5.25
N ASP A 591 26.88 -24.51 -5.03
CA ASP A 591 27.55 -23.41 -5.78
C ASP A 591 28.75 -22.75 -5.03
N THR A 592 29.94 -22.66 -5.65
CA THR A 592 31.14 -22.03 -5.05
C THR A 592 31.29 -20.54 -5.38
N ALA A 593 30.56 -20.08 -6.39
CA ALA A 593 30.52 -18.69 -6.86
C ALA A 593 29.35 -17.90 -6.25
N ALA A 594 28.51 -18.54 -5.44
CA ALA A 594 27.39 -17.92 -4.76
C ALA A 594 27.81 -16.71 -3.92
N ARG A 595 26.92 -15.72 -3.90
CA ARG A 595 27.00 -14.48 -3.13
C ARG A 595 25.82 -14.44 -2.17
N PRO A 596 25.97 -14.92 -0.93
CA PRO A 596 24.86 -15.06 -0.01
C PRO A 596 24.42 -13.74 0.62
N GLU A 597 25.23 -12.68 0.54
CA GLU A 597 25.02 -11.37 1.15
C GLU A 597 23.61 -10.80 0.84
N PRO A 598 23.14 -10.75 -0.42
CA PRO A 598 21.84 -10.16 -0.75
C PRO A 598 20.67 -11.01 -0.24
N PHE A 599 20.83 -12.34 -0.11
CA PHE A 599 19.77 -13.18 0.43
C PHE A 599 19.66 -13.05 1.96
N PHE A 600 20.79 -12.94 2.67
CA PHE A 600 20.77 -12.60 4.09
C PHE A 600 20.13 -11.23 4.36
N GLU A 601 20.41 -10.21 3.53
CA GLU A 601 19.70 -8.93 3.61
C GLU A 601 18.19 -9.05 3.37
N ALA A 602 17.75 -9.99 2.53
CA ALA A 602 16.33 -10.27 2.31
C ALA A 602 15.66 -10.97 3.49
N ILE A 603 16.35 -11.91 4.17
CA ILE A 603 15.88 -12.53 5.42
C ILE A 603 15.74 -11.46 6.51
N ASN A 604 16.71 -10.56 6.63
CA ASN A 604 16.74 -9.52 7.67
C ASN A 604 15.60 -8.49 7.57
N ASP A 605 14.94 -8.34 6.42
CA ASP A 605 13.73 -7.49 6.32
C ASP A 605 12.59 -8.01 7.23
N ALA A 606 12.57 -9.30 7.59
CA ALA A 606 11.62 -9.84 8.56
C ALA A 606 11.66 -9.12 9.93
N GLU A 607 12.75 -8.42 10.27
CA GLU A 607 12.81 -7.56 11.46
C GLU A 607 11.67 -6.52 11.49
N ILE A 608 11.20 -6.06 10.32
CA ILE A 608 10.10 -5.09 10.19
C ILE A 608 8.79 -5.64 10.76
N ILE A 609 8.45 -6.89 10.48
CA ILE A 609 7.21 -7.51 10.97
C ILE A 609 7.35 -8.05 12.39
N LEU A 610 8.55 -8.55 12.75
CA LEU A 610 8.85 -9.08 14.08
C LEU A 610 8.81 -7.97 15.16
N ASN A 611 9.36 -6.79 14.86
CA ASN A 611 9.33 -5.61 15.74
C ASN A 611 7.89 -5.10 16.04
N GLU A 612 6.94 -5.43 15.17
CA GLU A 612 5.53 -5.07 15.32
C GLU A 612 4.68 -6.12 16.03
N SER A 613 5.27 -7.22 16.50
CA SER A 613 4.59 -8.21 17.33
C SER A 613 3.98 -7.59 18.61
N ARG A 614 2.76 -8.03 18.97
CA ARG A 614 2.02 -7.52 20.14
C ARG A 614 1.49 -8.63 21.07
N HIS A 615 1.62 -9.91 20.73
CA HIS A 615 1.22 -11.04 21.58
C HIS A 615 2.38 -11.63 22.40
N ALA A 616 3.62 -11.30 22.04
CA ALA A 616 4.87 -11.59 22.75
C ALA A 616 5.83 -10.40 22.64
N ALA A 617 6.89 -10.36 23.44
CA ALA A 617 7.93 -9.33 23.35
C ALA A 617 8.72 -9.52 22.04
N PRO A 618 8.90 -8.49 21.20
CA PRO A 618 9.54 -8.61 19.88
C PRO A 618 10.92 -9.28 19.91
N GLU A 619 11.71 -9.00 20.94
CA GLU A 619 13.05 -9.59 21.15
C GLU A 619 12.98 -11.11 21.22
N MET A 620 11.96 -11.66 21.90
CA MET A 620 11.78 -13.10 22.03
C MET A 620 11.28 -13.73 20.72
N VAL A 621 10.43 -13.03 19.96
CA VAL A 621 9.99 -13.50 18.63
C VAL A 621 11.17 -13.54 17.66
N PHE A 622 12.03 -12.52 17.70
CA PHE A 622 13.25 -12.44 16.91
C PHE A 622 14.24 -13.55 17.30
N GLU A 623 14.49 -13.76 18.59
CA GLU A 623 15.31 -14.88 19.07
C GLU A 623 14.81 -16.25 18.61
N LYS A 624 13.50 -16.44 18.50
CA LYS A 624 12.91 -17.67 17.96
C LYS A 624 13.12 -17.76 16.45
N TYR A 625 12.85 -16.69 15.71
CA TYR A 625 13.07 -16.63 14.26
C TYR A 625 14.52 -16.85 13.83
N CYS A 626 15.51 -16.54 14.69
CA CYS A 626 16.93 -16.84 14.44
C CYS A 626 17.37 -18.25 14.91
N LYS A 627 16.48 -19.03 15.53
CA LYS A 627 16.72 -20.44 15.93
C LYS A 627 16.02 -21.42 14.99
N GLU A 628 14.90 -21.01 14.40
CA GLU A 628 14.31 -21.59 13.19
C GLU A 628 15.19 -21.29 11.97
#